data_AF-A0A0B5H204-F1
#
_entry.id   AF-A0A0B5H204-F1
#
_cell.length_a   1.000
_cell.length_b   1.000
_cell.length_c   1.000
_cell.angle_alpha   90.00
_cell.angle_beta   90.00
_cell.angle_gamma   90.00
#
_symmetry.space_group_name_H-M   'P 1'
#
loop_
_entity.id
_entity.type
_entity.pdbx_description
1 polymer ?
#
loop_
_entity_poly.entity_id
_entity_poly.type
_entity_poly.pdbx_seq_one_letter_code
_entity_poly.pdbx_strand_id
1 'polypeptide(L)'
;MLVPEEYIIEETEIDEREFERDPPGVHLRYNHTEPSVISDGVDFIAVIEQGGDEFRIDYWGYAFGRMYITSEGVQELGQRLSYEDDEIPSWTLDPETVDANDPPWWLPDGTAIDPTVACDNCEETVSVREVVTPRRPPVDMEGAVFCRDCWEQ
;
A
#
# COMPACT_ATOMS: atom_id res chain seq x y z
N MET A 1 -5.58 13.79 -0.41
CA MET A 1 -5.92 13.69 -1.83
C MET A 1 -4.82 12.85 -2.49
N LEU A 2 -5.18 11.73 -3.12
CA LEU A 2 -4.23 10.72 -3.59
C LEU A 2 -3.34 11.25 -4.73
N VAL A 3 -3.91 11.99 -5.67
CA VAL A 3 -3.22 12.65 -6.78
C VAL A 3 -3.67 14.12 -6.91
N PRO A 4 -2.87 15.01 -7.53
CA PRO A 4 -3.29 16.36 -7.90
C PRO A 4 -4.54 16.41 -8.79
N GLU A 5 -5.38 17.45 -8.63
CA GLU A 5 -6.64 17.63 -9.37
C GLU A 5 -6.46 17.68 -10.89
N GLU A 6 -5.33 18.17 -11.38
CA GLU A 6 -5.02 18.26 -12.82
C GLU A 6 -4.95 16.91 -13.54
N TYR A 7 -4.76 15.82 -12.79
CA TYR A 7 -4.75 14.46 -13.32
C TYR A 7 -6.08 13.73 -13.14
N ILE A 8 -7.07 14.36 -12.50
CA ILE A 8 -8.38 13.77 -12.24
C ILE A 8 -9.29 14.07 -13.44
N ILE A 9 -9.77 13.01 -14.07
CA ILE A 9 -10.77 13.08 -15.14
C ILE A 9 -12.16 13.23 -14.51
N GLU A 10 -12.47 12.39 -13.52
CA GLU A 10 -13.75 12.36 -12.81
C GLU A 10 -13.55 11.79 -11.40
N GLU A 11 -14.28 12.33 -10.42
CA GLU A 11 -14.40 11.74 -9.08
C GLU A 11 -15.87 11.41 -8.83
N THR A 12 -16.12 10.20 -8.34
CA THR A 12 -17.47 9.69 -8.08
C THR A 12 -17.59 9.21 -6.65
N GLU A 13 -18.56 9.77 -5.93
CA GLU A 13 -19.04 9.18 -4.69
C GLU A 13 -19.81 7.90 -5.02
N ILE A 14 -19.30 6.76 -4.56
CA ILE A 14 -19.93 5.45 -4.73
C ILE A 14 -20.34 4.90 -3.38
N ASP A 15 -21.44 4.14 -3.32
CA ASP A 15 -21.81 3.44 -2.08
C ASP A 15 -20.80 2.32 -1.79
N GLU A 16 -20.48 2.08 -0.53
CA GLU A 16 -19.55 1.00 -0.12
C GLU A 16 -19.96 -0.37 -0.70
N ARG A 17 -21.26 -0.60 -0.91
CA ARG A 17 -21.81 -1.83 -1.50
C ARG A 17 -21.50 -2.00 -2.97
N GLU A 18 -21.05 -0.95 -3.64
CA GLU A 18 -20.66 -0.97 -5.05
C GLU A 18 -19.19 -1.37 -5.24
N PHE A 19 -18.40 -1.45 -4.16
CA PHE A 19 -17.07 -2.04 -4.24
C PHE A 19 -17.15 -3.54 -4.44
N GLU A 20 -16.38 -4.00 -5.42
CA GLU A 20 -16.11 -5.42 -5.60
C GLU A 20 -15.24 -5.90 -4.44
N ARG A 21 -15.53 -7.09 -3.90
CA ARG A 21 -14.69 -7.68 -2.84
C ARG A 21 -13.26 -7.98 -3.30
N ASP A 22 -13.10 -8.17 -4.60
CA ASP A 22 -11.86 -8.50 -5.27
C ASP A 22 -11.87 -7.76 -6.62
N PRO A 23 -11.61 -6.43 -6.62
CA PRO A 23 -11.60 -5.67 -7.86
C PRO A 23 -10.43 -6.14 -8.74
N PRO A 24 -10.54 -6.07 -10.07
CA PRO A 24 -9.42 -6.37 -10.94
C PRO A 24 -8.28 -5.35 -10.77
N GLY A 25 -7.14 -5.60 -11.41
CA GLY A 25 -6.02 -4.66 -11.45
C GLY A 25 -5.00 -4.85 -10.33
N VAL A 26 -4.18 -3.82 -10.12
CA VAL A 26 -3.07 -3.84 -9.16
C VAL A 26 -3.53 -3.30 -7.82
N HIS A 27 -3.25 -4.03 -6.75
CA HIS A 27 -3.68 -3.65 -5.40
C HIS A 27 -2.51 -3.10 -4.59
N LEU A 28 -2.76 -2.01 -3.87
CA LEU A 28 -1.87 -1.47 -2.86
C LEU A 28 -2.58 -1.45 -1.50
N ARG A 29 -1.85 -1.84 -0.46
CA ARG A 29 -2.35 -1.84 0.92
C ARG A 29 -1.47 -1.00 1.81
N TYR A 30 -2.09 -0.21 2.66
CA TYR A 30 -1.39 0.51 3.71
C TYR A 30 -0.85 -0.49 4.73
N ASN A 31 0.42 -0.34 5.08
CA ASN A 31 1.16 -1.24 5.95
C ASN A 31 1.05 -0.78 7.40
N HIS A 32 0.03 -1.27 8.10
CA HIS A 32 -0.23 -0.97 9.51
C HIS A 32 0.75 -1.70 10.44
N THR A 33 1.99 -1.22 10.49
CA THR A 33 3.04 -1.81 11.33
C THR A 33 3.05 -1.24 12.74
N GLU A 34 2.61 -0.01 12.97
CA GLU A 34 2.58 0.61 14.29
C GLU A 34 1.23 0.34 15.01
N PRO A 35 1.18 -0.53 16.05
CA PRO A 35 -0.08 -1.02 16.61
C PRO A 35 -0.84 0.04 17.43
N SER A 36 -0.16 1.13 17.82
CA SER A 36 -0.75 2.23 18.59
C SER A 36 -1.26 3.38 17.72
N VAL A 37 -1.03 3.34 16.41
CA VAL A 37 -1.51 4.36 15.49
C VAL A 37 -2.77 3.86 14.80
N ILE A 38 -3.84 4.65 14.94
CA ILE A 38 -5.02 4.53 14.10
C ILE A 38 -4.82 5.53 12.98
N SER A 39 -4.70 5.05 11.74
CA SER A 39 -4.67 5.91 10.57
C SER A 39 -6.11 6.15 10.10
N ASP A 40 -6.55 7.41 10.15
CA ASP A 40 -7.80 7.81 9.52
C ASP A 40 -7.50 8.14 8.05
N GLY A 41 -7.99 7.34 7.10
CA GLY A 41 -7.76 7.60 5.68
C GLY A 41 -8.10 6.45 4.76
N VAL A 42 -7.27 6.27 3.74
CA VAL A 42 -7.36 5.19 2.77
C VAL A 42 -6.40 4.08 3.21
N ASP A 43 -6.90 2.85 3.29
CA ASP A 43 -6.13 1.67 3.68
C ASP A 43 -5.85 0.75 2.49
N PHE A 44 -6.62 0.89 1.43
CA PHE A 44 -6.54 0.06 0.24
C PHE A 44 -6.79 0.89 -1.01
N ILE A 45 -6.03 0.59 -2.06
CA ILE A 45 -6.20 1.15 -3.40
C ILE A 45 -6.14 0.02 -4.43
N ALA A 46 -7.13 -0.06 -5.33
CA ALA A 46 -7.04 -0.82 -6.57
C ALA A 46 -6.86 0.13 -7.76
N VAL A 47 -5.87 -0.18 -8.60
CA VAL A 47 -5.57 0.52 -9.84
C VAL A 47 -6.02 -0.34 -11.02
N ILE A 48 -7.08 0.07 -11.70
CA ILE A 48 -7.70 -0.67 -12.80
C ILE A 48 -7.54 0.08 -14.11
N GLU A 49 -6.80 -0.49 -15.05
CA GLU A 49 -6.69 0.03 -16.41
C GLU A 49 -8.04 -0.10 -17.13
N GLN A 50 -8.59 1.01 -17.64
CA GLN A 50 -9.82 1.02 -18.44
C GLN A 50 -9.52 0.97 -19.95
N GLY A 51 -8.25 1.15 -20.33
CA GLY A 51 -7.76 1.24 -21.71
C GLY A 51 -7.62 2.68 -22.19
N GLY A 52 -6.69 2.90 -23.12
CA GLY A 52 -6.31 4.26 -23.54
C GLY A 52 -5.43 4.93 -22.49
N ASP A 53 -5.73 6.18 -22.15
CA ASP A 53 -5.01 6.98 -21.14
C ASP A 53 -5.78 7.10 -19.82
N GLU A 54 -6.73 6.20 -19.54
CA GLU A 54 -7.65 6.28 -18.39
C GLU A 54 -7.48 5.09 -17.43
N PHE A 55 -7.35 5.42 -16.14
CA PHE A 55 -7.24 4.48 -15.03
C PHE A 55 -8.34 4.75 -14.02
N ARG A 56 -9.06 3.71 -13.62
CA ARG A 56 -10.02 3.75 -12.51
C ARG A 56 -9.29 3.38 -11.23
N ILE A 57 -9.37 4.25 -10.23
CA ILE A 57 -8.84 4.03 -8.89
C ILE A 57 -10.00 3.84 -7.94
N ASP A 58 -10.10 2.64 -7.39
CA ASP A 58 -11.05 2.33 -6.32
C ASP A 58 -10.26 2.38 -5.00
N TYR A 59 -10.69 3.22 -4.06
CA TYR A 59 -9.99 3.38 -2.78
C TYR A 59 -10.96 3.24 -1.60
N TRP A 60 -10.51 2.58 -0.53
CA TRP A 60 -11.33 2.39 0.66
C TRP A 60 -10.52 2.30 1.96
N GLY A 61 -11.22 2.46 3.08
CA GLY A 61 -10.69 2.63 4.43
C GLY A 61 -11.71 3.41 5.26
N TYR A 62 -11.25 4.33 6.10
CA TYR A 62 -12.13 5.34 6.70
C TYR A 62 -12.72 6.31 5.64
N ALA A 63 -11.94 6.61 4.61
CA ALA A 63 -12.38 7.31 3.41
C ALA A 63 -12.47 6.32 2.24
N PHE A 64 -13.53 6.42 1.44
CA PHE A 64 -13.74 5.57 0.29
C PHE A 64 -14.33 6.35 -0.89
N GLY A 65 -14.04 5.89 -2.10
CA GLY A 65 -14.56 6.47 -3.32
C GLY A 65 -13.96 5.84 -4.56
N ARG A 66 -14.34 6.41 -5.71
CA ARG A 66 -13.81 6.06 -7.01
C ARG A 66 -13.35 7.32 -7.71
N MET A 67 -12.18 7.25 -8.34
CA MET A 67 -11.69 8.32 -9.20
C MET A 67 -11.15 7.75 -10.50
N TYR A 68 -11.28 8.53 -11.57
CA TYR A 68 -10.70 8.25 -12.87
C TYR A 68 -9.56 9.23 -13.10
N ILE A 69 -8.39 8.71 -13.43
CA ILE A 69 -7.17 9.49 -13.57
C ILE A 69 -6.46 9.19 -14.88
N THR A 70 -5.62 10.14 -15.31
CA THR A 70 -4.81 9.99 -16.52
C THR A 70 -3.63 9.03 -16.32
N SER A 71 -2.98 8.66 -17.41
CA SER A 71 -1.70 7.93 -17.40
C SER A 71 -0.60 8.67 -16.59
N GLU A 72 -0.54 9.99 -16.69
CA GLU A 72 0.34 10.82 -15.85
C GLU A 72 -0.06 10.76 -14.36
N GLY A 73 -1.37 10.75 -14.08
CA GLY A 73 -1.91 10.61 -12.73
C GLY A 73 -1.54 9.28 -12.07
N VAL A 74 -1.64 8.16 -12.78
CA VAL A 74 -1.30 6.85 -12.20
C VAL A 74 0.21 6.72 -11.96
N GLN A 75 1.03 7.37 -12.79
CA GLN A 75 2.48 7.44 -12.56
C GLN A 75 2.81 8.28 -11.32
N GLU A 76 2.17 9.43 -11.14
CA GLU A 76 2.29 10.26 -9.93
C GLU A 76 1.84 9.49 -8.68
N LEU A 77 0.74 8.73 -8.78
CA LEU A 77 0.26 7.86 -7.71
C LEU A 77 1.32 6.81 -7.35
N GLY A 78 1.86 6.10 -8.35
CA GLY A 78 2.92 5.11 -8.18
C GLY A 78 4.14 5.70 -7.49
N GLN A 79 4.60 6.88 -7.94
CA GLN A 79 5.71 7.58 -7.29
C GLN A 79 5.40 7.90 -5.83
N ARG A 80 4.25 8.51 -5.52
CA ARG A 80 3.93 8.88 -4.13
C ARG A 80 3.82 7.70 -3.17
N LEU A 81 3.29 6.57 -3.64
CA LEU A 81 3.05 5.39 -2.80
C LEU A 81 4.27 4.48 -2.70
N SER A 82 5.17 4.50 -3.69
CA SER A 82 6.39 3.70 -3.69
C SER A 82 7.62 4.45 -3.18
N TYR A 83 7.55 5.78 -3.03
CA TYR A 83 8.68 6.62 -2.64
C TYR A 83 8.68 6.95 -1.15
N GLU A 84 9.13 5.99 -0.36
CA GLU A 84 9.66 6.23 0.98
C GLU A 84 11.02 5.52 1.05
N ASP A 85 12.09 6.24 1.36
CA ASP A 85 13.46 5.69 1.60
C ASP A 85 13.51 4.81 2.88
N ASP A 86 12.35 4.45 3.42
CA ASP A 86 12.20 3.66 4.62
C ASP A 86 12.36 2.17 4.31
N GLU A 87 13.03 1.46 5.20
CA GLU A 87 13.20 0.00 5.12
C GLU A 87 11.86 -0.74 5.12
N ILE A 88 10.83 -0.14 5.72
CA ILE A 88 9.47 -0.64 5.78
C ILE A 88 8.56 0.42 5.13
N PRO A 89 8.09 0.21 3.89
CA PRO A 89 7.26 1.18 3.20
C PRO A 89 5.86 1.25 3.82
N SER A 90 5.24 2.43 3.84
CA SER A 90 3.86 2.61 4.31
C SER A 90 2.84 1.99 3.37
N TRP A 91 3.18 1.78 2.09
CA TRP A 91 2.32 1.10 1.12
C TRP A 91 3.03 -0.09 0.51
N THR A 92 2.31 -1.20 0.34
CA THR A 92 2.86 -2.43 -0.25
C THR A 92 1.97 -2.92 -1.38
N LEU A 93 2.59 -3.41 -2.46
CA LEU A 93 1.91 -4.04 -3.59
C LEU A 93 1.43 -5.43 -3.22
N ASP A 94 0.20 -5.79 -3.55
CA ASP A 94 -0.27 -7.17 -3.40
C ASP A 94 0.40 -8.09 -4.43
N PRO A 95 1.30 -9.02 -4.02
CA PRO A 95 2.06 -9.85 -4.95
C PRO A 95 1.15 -10.83 -5.71
N GLU A 96 -0.08 -11.06 -5.26
CA GLU A 96 -1.06 -11.84 -6.01
C GLU A 96 -1.60 -11.07 -7.25
N THR A 97 -1.42 -9.75 -7.29
CA THR A 97 -1.92 -8.87 -8.36
C THR A 97 -0.83 -8.29 -9.25
N VAL A 98 0.44 -8.56 -8.96
CA VAL A 98 1.59 -8.02 -9.68
C VAL A 98 2.59 -9.14 -10.03
N ASP A 99 2.97 -9.24 -11.31
CA ASP A 99 4.07 -10.12 -11.72
C ASP A 99 5.42 -9.43 -11.43
N ALA A 100 6.26 -10.08 -10.62
CA ALA A 100 7.59 -9.57 -10.30
C ALA A 100 8.55 -9.48 -11.49
N ASN A 101 8.27 -10.20 -12.57
CA ASN A 101 9.05 -10.13 -13.80
C ASN A 101 8.52 -9.11 -14.81
N ASP A 102 7.31 -8.59 -14.57
CA ASP A 102 6.63 -7.62 -15.44
C ASP A 102 5.83 -6.63 -14.57
N PRO A 103 6.52 -5.78 -13.77
CA PRO A 103 5.85 -4.82 -12.92
C PRO A 103 5.12 -3.76 -13.77
N PRO A 104 4.00 -3.22 -13.28
CA PRO A 104 3.28 -2.13 -13.94
C PRO A 104 4.20 -0.95 -14.28
N TRP A 105 4.13 -0.48 -15.54
CA TRP A 105 5.02 0.56 -16.07
C TRP A 105 4.97 1.90 -15.31
N TRP A 106 3.87 2.14 -14.59
CA TRP A 106 3.66 3.37 -13.81
C TRP A 106 4.31 3.31 -12.42
N LEU A 107 4.81 2.15 -12.00
CA LEU A 107 5.64 2.04 -10.80
C LEU A 107 7.06 2.54 -11.08
N PRO A 108 7.72 3.18 -10.09
CA PRO A 108 9.14 3.47 -10.19
C PRO A 108 9.98 2.21 -10.40
N ASP A 109 11.05 2.34 -11.19
CA ASP A 109 12.03 1.26 -11.39
C ASP A 109 12.59 0.78 -10.04
N GLY A 110 12.61 -0.54 -9.84
CA GLY A 110 13.16 -1.16 -8.63
C GLY A 110 12.20 -1.19 -7.43
N THR A 111 10.94 -0.80 -7.60
CA THR A 111 9.91 -0.97 -6.55
C THR A 111 9.82 -2.44 -6.13
N ALA A 112 10.01 -2.70 -4.83
CA ALA A 112 9.87 -4.05 -4.28
C ALA A 112 8.40 -4.45 -4.20
N ILE A 113 8.05 -5.63 -4.75
CA ILE A 113 6.66 -6.14 -4.76
C ILE A 113 6.31 -6.85 -3.46
N ASP A 114 7.25 -7.62 -2.90
CA ASP A 114 7.11 -8.24 -1.59
C ASP A 114 8.38 -7.98 -0.76
N PRO A 115 8.54 -6.74 -0.25
CA PRO A 115 9.70 -6.40 0.55
C PRO A 115 9.74 -7.20 1.85
N THR A 116 10.95 -7.52 2.29
CA THR A 116 11.20 -8.27 3.53
C THR A 116 12.18 -7.53 4.42
N VAL A 117 12.10 -7.77 5.72
CA VAL A 117 12.95 -7.16 6.73
C VAL A 117 13.29 -8.18 7.81
N ALA A 118 14.43 -8.02 8.48
CA ALA A 118 14.81 -8.87 9.59
C ALA A 118 14.09 -8.44 10.88
N CYS A 119 13.63 -9.42 11.66
CA CYS A 119 13.14 -9.19 13.02
C CYS A 119 14.33 -8.90 13.96
N ASP A 120 14.26 -7.82 14.73
CA ASP A 120 15.34 -7.43 15.65
C ASP A 120 15.53 -8.43 16.81
N ASN A 121 14.51 -9.23 17.13
CA ASN A 121 14.55 -10.19 18.24
C ASN A 121 15.04 -11.59 17.85
N CYS A 122 14.53 -12.15 16.74
CA CYS A 122 14.86 -13.51 16.31
C CYS A 122 15.76 -13.58 15.06
N GLU A 123 16.09 -12.44 14.46
CA GLU A 123 16.89 -12.30 13.22
C GLU A 123 16.25 -12.97 11.98
N GLU A 124 15.01 -13.45 12.08
CA GLU A 124 14.29 -14.05 10.97
C GLU A 124 13.85 -12.98 9.96
N THR A 125 14.08 -13.26 8.67
CA THR A 125 13.59 -12.41 7.57
C THR A 125 12.13 -12.73 7.28
N VAL A 126 11.27 -11.73 7.44
CA VAL A 126 9.81 -11.85 7.27
C VAL A 126 9.28 -10.77 6.32
N SER A 127 8.07 -10.95 5.78
CA SER A 127 7.42 -9.92 4.96
C SER A 127 7.16 -8.67 5.79
N VAL A 128 7.36 -7.49 5.21
CA VAL A 128 7.05 -6.20 5.89
C VAL A 128 5.57 -6.06 6.26
N ARG A 129 4.69 -6.94 5.74
CA ARG A 129 3.26 -7.01 6.08
C ARG A 129 2.99 -7.76 7.39
N GLU A 130 4.00 -8.46 7.88
CA GLU A 130 3.95 -9.35 9.05
C GLU A 130 4.84 -8.84 10.19
N VAL A 131 5.24 -7.57 10.13
CA VAL A 131 6.01 -6.92 11.19
C VAL A 131 5.18 -5.91 11.97
N VAL A 132 5.67 -5.63 13.17
CA VAL A 132 5.17 -4.66 14.13
C VAL A 132 6.31 -3.71 14.47
N THR A 133 6.05 -2.40 14.38
CA THR A 133 7.02 -1.31 14.61
C THR A 133 6.55 -0.40 15.75
N PRO A 134 6.57 -0.88 16.99
CA PRO A 134 6.01 -0.13 18.11
C PRO A 134 6.92 1.06 18.48
N ARG A 135 6.35 2.26 18.60
CA ARG A 135 7.05 3.43 19.18
C ARG A 135 7.69 3.17 20.55
N ARG A 136 7.12 2.24 21.32
CA ARG A 136 7.61 1.82 22.64
C ARG A 136 7.47 0.31 22.75
N PRO A 137 8.54 -0.45 22.51
CA PRO A 137 8.54 -1.88 22.76
C PRO A 137 8.35 -2.18 24.26
N PRO A 138 7.88 -3.39 24.62
CA PRO A 138 7.94 -3.93 25.97
C PRO A 138 9.34 -3.81 26.58
N VAL A 139 9.41 -3.77 27.92
CA VAL A 139 10.65 -3.48 28.67
C VAL A 139 11.75 -4.53 28.43
N ASP A 140 11.37 -5.72 27.99
CA ASP A 140 12.21 -6.88 27.72
C ASP A 140 12.52 -7.12 26.24
N MET A 141 12.06 -6.24 25.34
CA MET A 141 12.35 -6.29 23.92
C MET A 141 13.25 -5.12 23.50
N GLU A 142 14.39 -5.44 22.89
CA GLU A 142 15.27 -4.46 22.25
C GLU A 142 15.03 -4.47 20.73
N GLY A 143 14.94 -3.29 20.12
CA GLY A 143 14.69 -3.16 18.67
C GLY A 143 13.53 -2.22 18.32
N ALA A 144 13.31 -2.06 17.03
CA ALA A 144 12.25 -1.26 16.44
C ALA A 144 11.35 -2.08 15.49
N VAL A 145 11.81 -3.24 15.00
CA VAL A 145 11.08 -4.09 14.06
C VAL A 145 10.94 -5.50 14.64
N PHE A 146 9.70 -5.95 14.84
CA PHE A 146 9.42 -7.28 15.40
C PHE A 146 8.50 -8.06 14.46
N CYS A 147 8.78 -9.33 14.22
CA CYS A 147 7.77 -10.21 13.60
C CYS A 147 6.59 -10.41 14.55
N ARG A 148 5.40 -10.72 14.02
CA ARG A 148 4.18 -10.95 14.82
C ARG A 148 4.39 -12.00 15.91
N ASP A 149 5.07 -13.10 15.59
CA ASP A 149 5.35 -14.18 16.55
C ASP A 149 6.19 -13.72 17.73
N CYS A 150 7.16 -12.82 17.52
CA CYS A 150 7.93 -12.24 18.62
C CYS A 150 7.10 -11.25 19.43
N TRP A 151 6.23 -10.45 18.78
CA TRP A 151 5.39 -9.46 19.44
C TRP A 151 4.29 -10.06 20.34
N GLU A 152 3.77 -11.24 19.99
CA GLU A 152 2.67 -11.89 20.70
C GLU A 152 3.10 -12.73 21.93
N GLN A 153 4.41 -12.89 22.16
CA GLN A 153 4.99 -13.65 23.28
C GLN A 153 5.12 -12.81 24.56
#